data_AF-A0A6J6B6X6-F1
#
_entry.id   AF-A0A6J6B6X6-F1
#
_cell.length_a   1.000
_cell.length_b   1.000
_cell.length_c   1.000
_cell.angle_alpha   90.00
_cell.angle_beta   90.00
_cell.angle_gamma   90.00
#
_symmetry.space_group_name_H-M   'P 1'
#
loop_
_entity.id
_entity.type
_entity.pdbx_description
1 polymer ?
#
loop_
_entity_poly.entity_id
_entity_poly.type
_entity_poly.pdbx_seq_one_letter_code
_entity_poly.pdbx_strand_id
1 'polypeptide(L)'
;MAGNFCSHCGNAVSPMAAACPQCGHPVADQQATQQATQQAAQPAVGQPLANPYTPVKSRVTAGVLGILVGGLGIHKFYLGKVGLGVVYLLLVWTYVPAIIGLVEGIIYLTQSDQDFAKKQGVRVA
;
A
#
# COMPACT_ATOMS: atom_id res chain seq x y z
N MET A 1 -1.85 18.67 37.38
CA MET A 1 -1.70 17.24 37.72
C MET A 1 -2.64 16.47 36.80
N ALA A 2 -2.14 15.95 35.68
CA ALA A 2 -2.95 15.11 34.79
C ALA A 2 -3.05 13.74 35.47
N GLY A 3 -4.19 13.42 36.07
CA GLY A 3 -4.46 12.08 36.56
C GLY A 3 -4.74 11.18 35.36
N ASN A 4 -3.98 10.11 35.19
CA ASN A 4 -4.35 9.05 34.25
C ASN A 4 -5.55 8.32 34.85
N PHE A 5 -6.59 8.08 34.06
CA PHE A 5 -7.79 7.34 34.51
C PHE A 5 -7.75 5.92 33.95
N CYS A 6 -8.22 4.95 34.73
CA CYS A 6 -8.36 3.58 34.24
C CYS A 6 -9.47 3.51 33.18
N SER A 7 -9.18 2.96 32.01
CA SER A 7 -10.15 2.79 30.91
C SER A 7 -11.24 1.77 31.19
N HIS A 8 -11.07 0.93 32.22
CA HIS A 8 -12.04 -0.11 32.59
C HIS A 8 -13.02 0.34 33.69
N CYS A 9 -12.56 1.10 34.69
CA CYS A 9 -13.40 1.50 35.83
C CYS A 9 -13.52 3.02 36.04
N GLY A 10 -12.77 3.83 35.29
CA GLY A 10 -12.86 5.28 35.35
C GLY A 10 -12.24 5.93 36.60
N ASN A 11 -11.69 5.17 37.55
CA ASN A 11 -10.97 5.74 38.69
C ASN A 11 -9.63 6.31 38.27
N ALA A 12 -9.21 7.40 38.92
CA ALA A 12 -7.86 7.94 38.78
C ALA A 12 -6.85 6.88 39.25
N VAL A 13 -5.85 6.62 38.42
CA VAL A 13 -4.74 5.71 38.70
C VAL A 13 -3.44 6.52 38.76
N SER A 14 -2.59 6.16 39.71
CA SER A 14 -1.26 6.75 39.81
C SER A 14 -0.46 6.39 38.55
N PRO A 15 0.34 7.31 37.99
CA PRO A 15 1.18 7.04 36.81
C PRO A 15 2.21 5.92 37.01
N MET A 16 2.41 5.46 38.24
CA MET A 16 3.35 4.40 38.61
C MET A 16 2.65 3.06 38.90
N ALA A 17 1.33 2.99 38.79
CA ALA A 17 0.58 1.79 39.12
C ALA A 17 0.71 0.76 37.99
N ALA A 18 1.15 -0.46 38.30
CA ALA A 18 1.18 -1.55 37.32
C ALA A 18 -0.23 -2.07 36.97
N ALA A 19 -1.17 -1.95 37.91
CA ALA A 19 -2.57 -2.30 37.75
C ALA A 19 -3.46 -1.31 38.52
N CYS A 20 -4.68 -1.10 38.05
CA CYS A 20 -5.64 -0.26 38.74
C CYS A 20 -6.00 -0.88 40.11
N PRO A 21 -5.80 -0.16 41.23
CA PRO A 21 -6.06 -0.70 42.57
C PRO A 21 -7.54 -0.93 42.88
N GLN A 22 -8.47 -0.53 42.01
CA GLN A 22 -9.91 -0.70 42.22
C GLN A 22 -10.54 -1.79 41.37
N CYS A 23 -10.01 -2.08 40.17
CA CYS A 23 -10.55 -3.12 39.29
C CYS A 23 -9.55 -4.24 38.95
N GLY A 24 -8.27 -4.09 39.33
CA GLY A 24 -7.23 -5.08 39.04
C GLY A 24 -6.79 -5.15 37.59
N HIS A 25 -7.35 -4.33 36.69
CA HIS A 25 -6.96 -4.32 35.29
C HIS A 25 -5.56 -3.70 35.13
N PRO A 26 -4.64 -4.29 34.35
CA PRO A 26 -3.29 -3.76 34.16
C PRO A 26 -3.34 -2.39 33.48
N VAL A 27 -2.62 -1.41 34.03
CA VAL A 27 -2.53 -0.04 33.48
C VAL A 27 -1.10 0.23 33.03
N ALA A 28 -0.64 -0.57 32.07
CA ALA A 28 0.61 -0.30 31.36
C ALA A 28 0.38 0.84 30.35
N ASP A 29 0.80 2.05 30.75
CA ASP A 29 1.04 3.28 29.97
C ASP A 29 0.25 3.44 28.66
N GLN A 30 -1.00 3.88 28.77
CA GLN A 30 -1.84 4.14 27.60
C GLN A 30 -1.71 5.56 27.02
N GLN A 31 -0.90 6.48 27.58
CA GLN A 31 -1.18 7.92 27.36
C GLN A 31 0.00 8.87 27.12
N ALA A 32 1.26 8.43 27.04
CA ALA A 32 2.37 9.36 26.76
C ALA A 32 2.94 9.35 25.32
N THR A 33 2.49 8.48 24.42
CA THR A 33 2.96 8.52 23.00
C THR A 33 1.90 8.18 21.96
N GLN A 34 0.62 8.22 22.33
CA GLN A 34 -0.46 8.20 21.34
C GLN A 34 -0.97 9.63 21.15
N GLN A 35 -0.62 10.18 19.98
CA GLN A 35 -1.33 11.26 19.27
C GLN A 35 -1.10 12.70 19.74
N ALA A 36 -0.01 13.30 19.26
CA ALA A 36 -0.06 14.54 18.45
C ALA A 36 1.35 14.85 17.96
N THR A 37 1.52 15.10 16.65
CA THR A 37 2.75 15.57 15.95
C THR A 37 3.71 14.57 15.29
N GLN A 38 3.34 13.29 15.09
CA GLN A 38 4.02 12.46 14.06
C GLN A 38 3.04 12.02 12.96
N GLN A 39 2.32 13.01 12.44
CA GLN A 39 1.96 13.08 11.03
C GLN A 39 3.13 13.74 10.28
N ALA A 40 4.20 12.97 10.09
CA ALA A 40 5.20 13.11 9.04
C ALA A 40 5.90 11.74 8.94
N ALA A 41 5.69 11.05 7.82
CA ALA A 41 6.15 9.69 7.52
C ALA A 41 5.53 8.55 8.34
N GLN A 42 4.43 7.96 7.84
CA GLN A 42 4.04 6.53 7.96
C GLN A 42 2.62 6.34 7.37
N PRO A 43 2.25 5.18 6.76
CA PRO A 43 2.18 3.92 7.51
C PRO A 43 2.46 2.60 6.75
N ALA A 44 2.91 1.59 7.51
CA ALA A 44 2.75 0.18 7.19
C ALA A 44 1.25 -0.16 7.11
N VAL A 45 0.69 -0.09 5.90
CA VAL A 45 -0.69 -0.49 5.62
C VAL A 45 -0.69 -1.99 5.36
N GLY A 46 -1.49 -2.71 6.14
CA GLY A 46 -1.60 -4.16 6.17
C GLY A 46 -1.47 -4.82 4.79
N GLN A 47 -0.49 -5.71 4.69
CA GLN A 47 -0.46 -6.67 3.61
C GLN A 47 -1.74 -7.52 3.74
N PRO A 48 -2.66 -7.51 2.76
CA PRO A 48 -3.65 -8.58 2.69
C PRO A 48 -2.85 -9.87 2.63
N LEU A 49 -3.23 -10.86 3.45
CA LEU A 49 -2.55 -12.16 3.56
C LEU A 49 -1.99 -12.55 2.20
N ALA A 50 -0.68 -12.42 2.05
CA ALA A 50 -0.03 -12.60 0.76
C ALA A 50 -0.28 -14.06 0.39
N ASN A 51 -1.21 -14.30 -0.53
CA ASN A 51 -1.31 -15.60 -1.16
C ASN A 51 0.11 -15.90 -1.68
N PRO A 52 0.79 -16.96 -1.22
CA PRO A 52 2.16 -17.25 -1.61
C PRO A 52 2.31 -17.43 -3.13
N TYR A 53 1.18 -17.58 -3.84
CA TYR A 53 1.10 -17.63 -5.29
C TYR A 53 1.06 -16.25 -6.00
N THR A 54 0.99 -15.13 -5.28
CA THR A 54 0.99 -13.80 -5.94
C THR A 54 2.35 -13.52 -6.57
N PRO A 55 2.43 -13.37 -7.91
CA PRO A 55 3.70 -13.20 -8.59
C PRO A 55 4.36 -11.88 -8.16
N VAL A 56 5.66 -11.95 -7.90
CA VAL A 56 6.49 -10.77 -7.60
C VAL A 56 6.88 -10.12 -8.93
N LYS A 57 6.49 -8.87 -9.14
CA LYS A 57 6.81 -8.13 -10.37
C LYS A 57 7.32 -6.73 -10.06
N SER A 58 8.29 -6.26 -10.85
CA SER A 58 8.89 -4.94 -10.67
C SER A 58 8.03 -3.85 -11.31
N ARG A 59 7.75 -2.78 -10.54
CA ARG A 59 7.05 -1.59 -11.07
C ARG A 59 7.85 -0.91 -12.17
N VAL A 60 9.17 -0.87 -12.02
CA VAL A 60 10.08 -0.16 -12.93
C VAL A 60 10.09 -0.87 -14.27
N THR A 61 10.16 -2.19 -14.25
CA THR A 61 10.05 -3.01 -15.47
C THR A 61 8.71 -2.79 -16.17
N ALA A 62 7.60 -2.74 -15.43
CA ALA A 62 6.29 -2.45 -16.03
C ALA A 62 6.20 -1.05 -16.67
N GLY A 63 6.80 -0.04 -16.03
CA GLY A 63 6.85 1.33 -16.54
C GLY A 63 7.75 1.48 -17.77
N VAL A 64 8.96 0.90 -17.74
CA VAL A 64 9.90 0.91 -18.86
C VAL A 64 9.33 0.15 -20.06
N LEU A 65 8.70 -1.01 -19.83
CA LEU A 65 7.99 -1.75 -20.88
C LEU A 65 6.83 -0.94 -21.47
N GLY A 66 6.14 -0.14 -20.65
CA GLY A 66 5.08 0.76 -21.11
C GLY A 66 5.60 1.88 -22.01
N ILE A 67 6.76 2.46 -21.70
CA ILE A 67 7.34 3.55 -22.51
C ILE A 67 7.96 3.02 -23.80
N LEU A 68 8.77 1.96 -23.73
CA LEU A 68 9.49 1.46 -24.89
C LEU A 68 8.63 0.58 -25.80
N VAL A 69 7.66 -0.14 -25.22
CA VAL A 69 6.90 -1.18 -25.91
C VAL A 69 5.39 -1.09 -25.66
N GLY A 70 4.93 0.08 -25.18
CA GLY A 70 3.52 0.33 -24.88
C GLY A 70 2.61 0.31 -26.10
N GLY A 71 3.13 0.68 -27.27
CA GLY A 71 2.41 0.57 -28.54
C GLY A 71 2.03 -0.86 -28.91
N LEU A 72 2.82 -1.85 -28.47
CA LEU A 72 2.50 -3.27 -28.64
C LEU A 72 1.67 -3.84 -27.47
N GLY A 73 1.52 -3.11 -26.37
CA GLY A 73 0.78 -3.56 -25.18
C GLY A 73 1.51 -4.60 -24.31
N ILE A 74 2.83 -4.78 -24.47
CA ILE A 74 3.62 -5.81 -23.76
C ILE A 74 3.58 -5.60 -22.23
N HIS A 75 3.51 -4.36 -21.78
CA HIS A 75 3.36 -4.04 -20.36
C HIS A 75 2.09 -4.63 -19.74
N LYS A 76 0.99 -4.81 -20.50
CA LYS A 76 -0.23 -5.47 -20.01
C LYS A 76 -0.05 -6.98 -19.87
N PHE A 77 0.70 -7.60 -20.77
CA PHE A 77 1.07 -9.02 -20.65
C PHE A 77 1.96 -9.26 -19.42
N TYR A 78 2.91 -8.37 -19.15
CA TYR A 78 3.76 -8.43 -17.95
C TYR A 78 2.95 -8.37 -16.64
N LEU A 79 1.82 -7.65 -16.64
CA LEU A 79 0.92 -7.54 -15.49
C LEU A 79 -0.05 -8.74 -15.35
N GLY A 80 0.01 -9.73 -16.26
CA GLY A 80 -0.93 -10.86 -16.31
C GLY A 80 -2.29 -10.52 -16.95
N LYS A 81 -2.44 -9.32 -17.53
CA LYS A 81 -3.68 -8.85 -18.17
C LYS A 81 -3.67 -9.14 -19.67
N VAL A 82 -3.61 -10.42 -20.01
CA VAL A 82 -3.49 -10.92 -21.40
C VAL A 82 -4.60 -10.40 -22.30
N GLY A 83 -5.86 -10.38 -21.83
CA GLY A 83 -6.98 -9.88 -22.62
C GLY A 83 -6.82 -8.42 -23.06
N LEU A 84 -6.34 -7.54 -22.17
CA LEU A 84 -6.05 -6.15 -22.52
C LEU A 84 -4.84 -6.02 -23.45
N GLY A 85 -3.83 -6.87 -23.27
CA GLY A 85 -2.68 -6.93 -24.17
C GLY A 85 -3.08 -7.31 -25.61
N VAL A 86 -3.97 -8.28 -25.78
CA VAL A 86 -4.49 -8.67 -27.10
C VAL A 86 -5.28 -7.53 -27.75
N VAL A 87 -6.11 -6.81 -26.99
CA VAL A 87 -6.81 -5.61 -27.51
C VAL A 87 -5.81 -4.56 -28.00
N TYR A 88 -4.73 -4.33 -27.27
CA TYR A 88 -3.68 -3.38 -27.68
C TYR A 88 -2.98 -3.84 -28.97
N LEU A 89 -2.69 -5.13 -29.11
CA LEU A 89 -2.12 -5.68 -30.35
C LEU A 89 -3.07 -5.54 -31.54
N LEU A 90 -4.38 -5.73 -31.35
CA LEU A 90 -5.36 -5.54 -32.43
C LEU A 90 -5.52 -4.07 -32.84
N LEU A 91 -5.29 -3.14 -31.90
CA LEU A 91 -5.37 -1.70 -32.14
C LEU A 91 -4.03 -1.06 -32.51
N VAL A 92 -2.94 -1.84 -32.63
CA VAL A 92 -1.59 -1.30 -32.87
C VAL A 92 -1.51 -0.42 -34.13
N TRP A 93 -2.24 -0.77 -35.17
CA TRP A 93 -2.32 -0.03 -36.44
C TRP A 93 -2.96 1.36 -36.31
N THR A 94 -3.70 1.62 -35.23
CA THR A 94 -4.32 2.93 -34.95
C THR A 94 -3.37 3.90 -34.26
N TYR A 95 -2.17 3.47 -33.85
CA TYR A 95 -1.21 4.23 -33.02
C TYR A 95 -1.75 4.72 -31.65
N VAL A 96 -3.05 4.62 -31.38
CA VAL A 96 -3.69 4.92 -30.10
C VAL A 96 -3.05 4.16 -28.93
N PRO A 97 -2.75 2.85 -29.04
CA PRO A 97 -2.09 2.11 -27.96
C PRO A 97 -0.71 2.65 -27.60
N ALA A 98 0.00 3.28 -28.54
CA ALA A 98 1.32 3.85 -28.28
C ALA A 98 1.24 5.06 -27.33
N ILE A 99 0.25 5.93 -27.54
CA ILE A 99 0.03 7.10 -26.67
C ILE A 99 -0.46 6.66 -25.29
N ILE A 100 -1.42 5.72 -25.24
CA ILE A 100 -1.94 5.23 -23.96
C ILE A 100 -0.84 4.48 -23.19
N GLY A 101 -0.05 3.65 -23.88
CA GLY A 101 1.08 2.93 -23.29
C GLY A 101 2.15 3.87 -22.71
N LEU A 102 2.45 4.97 -23.41
CA LEU A 102 3.36 6.00 -22.90
C LEU A 102 2.83 6.64 -21.61
N VAL A 103 1.55 7.04 -21.59
CA VAL A 103 0.91 7.64 -20.41
C VAL A 103 0.89 6.65 -19.24
N GLU A 104 0.49 5.40 -19.48
CA GLU A 104 0.51 4.36 -18.45
C GLU A 104 1.93 4.05 -17.95
N GLY A 105 2.92 4.05 -18.84
CA GLY A 105 4.32 3.87 -18.47
C GLY A 105 4.81 4.95 -17.51
N ILE A 106 4.48 6.22 -17.78
CA ILE A 106 4.80 7.34 -16.88
C ILE A 106 4.05 7.20 -15.54
N ILE A 107 2.77 6.82 -15.57
CA ILE A 107 1.98 6.59 -14.35
C ILE A 107 2.62 5.48 -13.51
N TYR A 108 3.06 4.39 -14.13
CA TYR A 108 3.69 3.27 -13.43
C TYR A 108 5.05 3.63 -12.81
N LEU A 109 5.80 4.54 -13.43
CA LEU A 109 7.06 5.05 -12.87
C LEU A 109 6.85 6.06 -11.74
N THR A 110 5.77 6.84 -11.78
CA THR A 110 5.48 7.91 -10.82
C THR A 110 4.65 7.45 -9.62
N GLN A 111 3.97 6.30 -9.71
CA GLN A 111 3.23 5.71 -8.59
C GLN A 111 4.14 4.95 -7.61
N SER A 112 3.68 4.83 -6.36
CA SER A 112 4.38 4.07 -5.33
C SER A 112 4.26 2.55 -5.54
N ASP A 113 5.22 1.77 -5.00
CA ASP A 113 5.17 0.29 -5.02
C ASP A 113 3.89 -0.23 -4.36
N GLN A 114 3.47 0.40 -3.27
CA GLN A 114 2.28 0.03 -2.52
C GLN A 114 1.02 0.22 -3.35
N ASP A 115 0.91 1.33 -4.07
CA ASP A 115 -0.22 1.59 -4.98
C ASP A 115 -0.20 0.66 -6.19
N PHE A 116 0.99 0.30 -6.68
CA PHE A 116 1.15 -0.67 -7.76
C PHE A 116 0.70 -2.07 -7.35
N ALA A 117 1.14 -2.53 -6.18
CA ALA A 117 0.72 -3.80 -5.60
C ALA A 117 -0.80 -3.87 -5.42
N LYS A 118 -1.40 -2.83 -4.83
CA LYS A 118 -2.85 -2.76 -4.59
C LYS A 118 -3.67 -2.75 -5.88
N LYS A 119 -3.33 -1.90 -6.85
CA LYS A 119 -4.10 -1.74 -8.09
C LYS A 119 -3.93 -2.91 -9.06
N GLN A 120 -2.77 -3.57 -9.03
CA GLN A 120 -2.44 -4.64 -9.96
C GLN A 120 -2.50 -6.03 -9.34
N GLY A 121 -2.78 -6.15 -8.03
CA GLY A 121 -2.95 -7.45 -7.35
C GLY A 121 -1.67 -8.29 -7.30
N VAL A 122 -0.51 -7.67 -7.11
CA VAL A 122 0.80 -8.36 -7.12
C VAL A 122 1.70 -7.89 -6.01
N ARG A 123 2.81 -8.60 -5.81
CA ARG A 123 3.88 -8.19 -4.91
C ARG A 123 4.94 -7.42 -5.70
N VAL A 124 5.47 -6.34 -5.14
CA VAL A 124 6.60 -5.63 -5.78
C VAL A 124 7.90 -6.22 -5.29
N ALA A 125 8.86 -6.39 -6.22
CA ALA A 125 10.22 -6.83 -5.95
C ALA A 125 11.05 -5.74 -5.30
#